data_AF-A0A976DME5-F1
#
_entry.id   AF-A0A976DME5-F1
#
_cell.length_a   1.000
_cell.length_b   1.000
_cell.length_c   1.000
_cell.angle_alpha   90.00
_cell.angle_beta   90.00
_cell.angle_gamma   90.00
#
_symmetry.space_group_name_H-M   'P 1'
#
loop_
_entity.id
_entity.type
_entity.pdbx_description
1 polymer ?
#
loop_
_entity_poly.entity_id
_entity_poly.type
_entity_poly.pdbx_seq_one_letter_code
_entity_poly.pdbx_strand_id
1 'polypeptide(L)' 'MIVLEDILRDRGSRYAAAVGVVRNRAEIDAFLAALRSRRRFAKATHHSWAAVLSDGGPQKNDDGEAGAG' A
#
# COMPACT_ATOMS: atom_id res chain seq x y z
N MET A 1 4.64 -10.54 -3.68
CA MET A 1 3.95 -9.71 -2.67
C MET A 1 3.78 -10.53 -1.42
N ILE A 2 4.31 -10.04 -0.31
CA ILE A 2 4.05 -10.58 1.04
C ILE A 2 2.98 -9.69 1.66
N VAL A 3 2.00 -10.29 2.34
CA VAL A 3 0.92 -9.55 3.01
C VAL A 3 0.91 -9.94 4.48
N LEU A 4 1.02 -8.94 5.34
CA LEU A 4 0.86 -9.05 6.77
C LEU A 4 -0.52 -8.47 7.11
N GLU A 5 -1.43 -9.36 7.48
CA GLU A 5 -2.80 -9.00 7.77
C GLU A 5 -2.98 -8.69 9.26
N ASP A 6 -3.88 -7.76 9.59
CA ASP A 6 -4.31 -7.48 10.97
C ASP A 6 -3.14 -7.11 11.92
N ILE A 7 -2.18 -6.35 11.40
CA ILE A 7 -0.93 -6.00 12.11
C ILE A 7 -1.16 -4.98 13.24
N LEU A 8 -2.19 -4.16 13.11
CA LEU A 8 -2.56 -3.14 14.09
C LEU A 8 -4.06 -2.94 14.07
N ARG A 9 -4.62 -2.75 15.26
CA ARG A 9 -5.99 -2.31 15.48
C ARG A 9 -5.93 -1.08 16.36
N ASP A 10 -6.54 0.00 15.92
CA ASP A 10 -6.62 1.24 16.69
C ASP A 10 -8.00 1.85 16.54
N ARG A 11 -8.69 2.10 17.65
CA ARG A 11 -10.00 2.79 17.70
C ARG A 11 -11.02 2.30 16.65
N GLY A 12 -11.04 1.00 16.36
CA GLY A 12 -11.94 0.37 15.39
C GLY A 12 -11.38 0.27 13.95
N SER A 13 -10.33 1.03 13.63
CA SER A 13 -9.54 0.89 12.41
C SER A 13 -8.72 -0.41 12.43
N ARG A 14 -8.53 -0.98 11.25
CA ARG A 14 -7.75 -2.20 11.03
C ARG A 14 -6.71 -1.94 9.97
N TYR A 15 -5.47 -2.24 10.29
CA TYR A 15 -4.33 -2.02 9.41
C TYR A 15 -3.75 -3.34 8.94
N ALA A 16 -3.27 -3.34 7.71
CA ALA A 16 -2.54 -4.43 7.08
C ALA A 16 -1.42 -3.82 6.24
N ALA A 17 -0.32 -4.53 6.10
CA ALA A 17 0.80 -4.11 5.25
C ALA A 17 1.02 -5.12 4.13
N ALA A 18 1.32 -4.63 2.93
CA ALA A 18 1.75 -5.44 1.82
C ALA A 18 3.08 -4.91 1.29
N VAL A 19 4.03 -5.80 1.05
CA VAL A 19 5.37 -5.45 0.55
C VAL A 19 5.77 -6.29 -0.66
N GLY A 20 6.52 -5.69 -1.56
CA GLY A 20 7.11 -6.36 -2.70
C GLY A 20 8.11 -5.46 -3.40
N VAL A 21 8.86 -6.06 -4.33
CA VAL A 21 9.79 -5.33 -5.19
C VAL A 21 9.01 -4.65 -6.30
N VAL A 22 9.29 -3.36 -6.49
CA VAL A 22 8.82 -2.55 -7.62
C VAL A 22 10.02 -1.74 -8.13
N ARG A 23 10.13 -1.59 -9.45
CA ARG A 23 11.28 -0.92 -10.10
C ARG A 23 10.95 0.46 -10.63
N ASN A 24 9.68 0.69 -10.95
CA ASN A 24 9.21 1.91 -11.58
C ASN A 24 7.75 2.18 -11.17
N ARG A 25 7.20 3.30 -11.65
CA ARG A 25 5.84 3.72 -11.32
C ARG A 25 4.76 2.75 -11.82
N ALA A 26 4.92 2.16 -13.00
CA ALA A 26 3.95 1.22 -13.54
C ALA A 26 3.85 -0.06 -12.69
N GLU A 27 4.98 -0.52 -12.13
CA GLU A 27 4.99 -1.65 -11.20
C GLU A 27 4.31 -1.32 -9.86
N ILE A 28 4.37 -0.07 -9.38
CA ILE A 28 3.59 0.38 -8.21
C ILE A 28 2.09 0.28 -8.52
N ASP A 29 1.65 0.82 -9.65
CA ASP A 29 0.23 0.81 -10.02
C ASP A 29 -0.29 -0.64 -10.18
N ALA A 30 0.51 -1.51 -10.78
CA ALA A 30 0.21 -2.95 -10.90
C ALA A 30 0.15 -3.63 -9.53
N PHE A 31 1.07 -3.31 -8.61
CA PHE A 31 1.07 -3.85 -7.26
C PHE A 31 -0.19 -3.46 -6.49
N LEU A 32 -0.60 -2.18 -6.56
CA LEU A 32 -1.81 -1.68 -5.92
C LEU A 32 -3.07 -2.30 -6.53
N ALA A 33 -3.14 -2.44 -7.86
CA ALA A 33 -4.25 -3.12 -8.52
C ALA A 33 -4.37 -4.59 -8.08
N ALA A 34 -3.24 -5.31 -8.03
CA ALA A 34 -3.20 -6.68 -7.55
C ALA A 34 -3.64 -6.79 -6.08
N LEU A 35 -3.25 -5.84 -5.22
CA LEU A 35 -3.68 -5.80 -3.82
C LEU A 35 -5.20 -5.55 -3.72
N ARG A 36 -5.71 -4.53 -4.41
CA ARG A 36 -7.13 -4.13 -4.42
C ARG A 36 -8.05 -5.18 -5.03
N SER A 37 -7.55 -6.08 -5.87
CA SER A 37 -8.34 -7.21 -6.41
C SER A 37 -8.81 -8.19 -5.32
N ARG A 38 -8.13 -8.24 -4.17
CA ARG A 38 -8.52 -9.10 -3.05
C ARG A 38 -9.64 -8.44 -2.27
N ARG A 39 -10.76 -9.16 -2.04
CA ARG A 39 -11.98 -8.60 -1.42
C ARG A 39 -11.77 -7.85 -0.10
N ARG A 40 -10.78 -8.27 0.71
CA ARG A 40 -10.46 -7.60 1.98
C ARG A 40 -9.91 -6.19 1.75
N PHE A 41 -9.00 -6.04 0.79
CA PHE A 41 -8.34 -4.77 0.48
C PHE A 41 -9.20 -3.90 -0.41
N ALA A 42 -10.05 -4.47 -1.27
CA ALA A 42 -11.04 -3.73 -2.06
C ALA A 42 -11.98 -2.83 -1.21
N LYS A 43 -12.12 -3.13 0.10
CA LYS A 43 -12.98 -2.41 1.04
C LYS A 43 -12.21 -1.52 2.01
N ALA A 44 -10.88 -1.40 1.87
CA ALA A 44 -10.11 -0.52 2.73
C ALA A 44 -10.46 0.94 2.44
N THR A 45 -10.48 1.77 3.48
CA THR A 45 -10.76 3.21 3.35
C THR A 45 -9.61 3.94 2.65
N HIS A 46 -8.37 3.50 2.90
CA HIS A 46 -7.15 4.08 2.35
C HIS A 46 -6.15 2.98 1.95
N HIS A 47 -5.34 3.28 0.94
CA HIS A 47 -4.23 2.49 0.41
C HIS A 47 -2.99 3.37 0.27
N SER A 48 -2.54 3.94 1.40
CA SER A 48 -1.30 4.69 1.45
C SER A 48 -0.11 3.78 1.13
N TRP A 49 0.91 4.33 0.47
CA TRP A 49 2.09 3.57 0.05
C TRP A 49 3.33 4.44 -0.03
N ALA A 50 4.48 3.79 0.10
CA ALA A 50 5.79 4.35 -0.17
C ALA A 50 6.64 3.34 -0.95
N ALA A 51 7.50 3.85 -1.81
CA ALA A 51 8.45 3.04 -2.58
C ALA A 51 9.73 3.84 -2.81
N VAL A 52 10.87 3.14 -2.82
CA VAL A 52 12.14 3.72 -3.27
C VAL A 52 12.45 3.10 -4.62
N LEU A 53 12.32 3.90 -5.68
CA LEU A 53 12.54 3.45 -7.05
C LEU A 53 14.01 3.63 -7.43
N SER A 54 14.54 2.68 -8.18
CA SER A 54 15.94 2.71 -8.64
C SER A 54 16.22 3.89 -9.59
N ASP A 55 15.20 4.34 -10.32
CA ASP A 55 15.26 5.38 -11.37
C ASP A 55 14.70 6.74 -10.94
N GLY A 56 14.01 6.81 -9.79
CA GLY A 56 13.23 8.00 -9.39
C GLY A 56 13.31 8.36 -7.92
N GLY A 57 14.08 7.63 -7.11
CA GLY A 57 14.23 7.88 -5.68
C GLY A 57 12.95 7.57 -4.88
N PRO A 58 12.82 8.14 -3.66
CA PRO A 58 11.65 7.93 -2.81
C PRO A 58 10.39 8.55 -3.40
N GLN A 59 9.30 7.77 -3.44
CA GLN A 59 7.96 8.21 -3.78
C GLN A 59 6.97 7.72 -2.73
N LYS A 60 5.88 8.47 -2.55
CA LYS A 60 4.81 8.10 -1.65
C LYS A 60 3.46 8.68 -2.05
N ASN A 61 2.40 8.12 -1.50
CA ASN A 61 1.05 8.65 -1.57
C ASN A 61 0.28 8.28 -0.30
N ASP A 62 -0.35 9.27 0.31
CA ASP A 62 -1.12 9.13 1.55
C ASP A 62 -2.54 8.57 1.31
N ASP A 63 -3.04 8.59 0.07
CA ASP A 63 -4.42 8.19 -0.29
C ASP A 63 -5.50 8.90 0.55
N GLY A 64 -5.24 10.15 0.94
CA GLY A 64 -6.13 10.96 1.78
C GLY A 64 -5.94 10.78 3.29
N GLU A 65 -5.12 9.83 3.74
CA GLU A 65 -4.76 9.64 5.15
C GLU A 65 -3.43 10.35 5.44
N ALA A 66 -3.52 11.62 5.87
CA ALA A 66 -2.36 12.47 6.06
C ALA A 66 -1.32 11.84 7.01
N GLY A 67 -0.08 11.70 6.52
CA GLY A 67 1.05 11.18 7.30
C GLY A 67 1.23 9.66 7.24
N ALA A 68 0.44 8.94 6.44
CA ALA A 68 0.56 7.50 6.30
C ALA A 68 1.57 7.02 5.23
N GLY A 69 1.88 7.86 4.23
CA GLY A 69 2.86 7.56 3.17
C GLY A 69 4.29 7.97 3.51
#